data_AF-A0A7V6BZV8-F1
#
_entry.id   AF-A0A7V6BZV8-F1
#
_cell.length_a   1.000
_cell.length_b   1.000
_cell.length_c   1.000
_cell.angle_alpha   90.00
_cell.angle_beta   90.00
_cell.angle_gamma   90.00
#
_symmetry.space_group_name_H-M   'P 1'
#
loop_
_entity.id
_entity.type
_entity.pdbx_description
1 polymer ?
#
loop_
_entity_poly.entity_id
_entity_poly.type
_entity_poly.pdbx_seq_one_letter_code
_entity_poly.pdbx_strand_id
1 'polypeptide(L)'
;GNVYWSGQTKGPLFGEVNRGGWDAFIIKYDKDGNKKWYKWLSSTNHDRISSLDIDDKGNIYATGDTKRSLFDEANKGEWDTFLVKYDKNGYAKWHKWIASEREEFSLDVVTNNTGDVYLSVNTLGDLFNHTNTGFYNTVVIKYKQ
;
A
#
# COMPACT_ATOMS: atom_id res chain seq x y z
N GLY A 1 20.80 2.02 -11.21
CA GLY A 1 19.57 2.47 -10.53
C GLY A 1 19.43 1.74 -9.21
N ASN A 2 18.57 2.21 -8.31
CA ASN A 2 18.15 1.38 -7.17
C ASN A 2 17.08 0.38 -7.64
N VAL A 3 16.95 -0.74 -6.95
CA VAL A 3 15.87 -1.72 -7.18
C VAL A 3 14.95 -1.69 -5.97
N TYR A 4 13.64 -1.67 -6.21
CA TYR A 4 12.62 -1.81 -5.18
C TYR A 4 11.86 -3.10 -5.42
N TRP A 5 11.58 -3.83 -4.35
CA TRP A 5 10.83 -5.08 -4.40
C TRP A 5 9.81 -5.09 -3.27
N SER A 6 8.55 -5.34 -3.61
CA SER A 6 7.51 -5.69 -2.64
C SER A 6 7.20 -7.17 -2.65
N GLY A 7 6.77 -7.68 -1.51
CA GLY A 7 6.32 -9.05 -1.39
C GLY A 7 5.52 -9.26 -0.11
N GLN A 8 5.18 -10.52 0.13
CA GLN A 8 4.52 -10.94 1.36
C GLN A 8 5.14 -12.24 1.88
N THR A 9 5.12 -12.46 3.19
CA THR A 9 5.70 -13.64 3.85
C THR A 9 4.81 -14.16 4.96
N LYS A 10 4.83 -15.48 5.20
CA LYS A 10 4.24 -16.12 6.39
C LYS A 10 5.27 -16.42 7.49
N GLY A 11 6.54 -16.22 7.18
CA GLY A 11 7.67 -16.48 8.07
C GLY A 11 8.43 -15.20 8.41
N PRO A 12 9.35 -15.28 9.38
CA PRO A 12 10.19 -14.15 9.74
C PRO A 12 11.06 -13.74 8.56
N LEU A 13 11.26 -12.43 8.41
CA LEU A 13 12.13 -11.87 7.38
C LEU A 13 12.81 -10.61 7.93
N PHE A 14 14.12 -10.51 7.72
CA PHE A 14 14.97 -9.41 8.23
C PHE A 14 14.93 -9.17 9.75
N GLY A 15 14.61 -10.20 10.54
CA GLY A 15 14.53 -10.11 12.00
C GLY A 15 13.16 -9.68 12.53
N GLU A 16 12.20 -9.36 11.66
CA GLU A 16 10.80 -9.20 12.05
C GLU A 16 10.16 -10.57 12.24
N VAL A 17 9.34 -10.69 13.28
CA VAL A 17 8.52 -11.87 13.56
C VAL A 17 7.19 -11.70 12.85
N ASN A 18 6.67 -12.81 12.31
CA ASN A 18 5.37 -12.79 11.66
C ASN A 18 4.28 -12.32 12.63
N ARG A 19 3.45 -11.37 12.19
CA ARG A 19 2.42 -10.75 13.06
C ARG A 19 1.05 -11.40 12.93
N GLY A 20 0.93 -12.46 12.13
CA GLY A 20 -0.29 -13.24 11.98
C GLY A 20 -0.37 -13.91 10.61
N GLY A 21 -1.01 -13.24 9.66
CA GLY A 21 -1.29 -13.81 8.34
C GLY A 21 -0.08 -13.79 7.41
N TRP A 22 -0.31 -13.28 6.20
CA TRP A 22 0.76 -12.91 5.28
C TRP A 22 1.16 -11.48 5.67
N ASP A 23 2.43 -11.22 5.91
CA ASP A 23 2.94 -9.87 6.21
C ASP A 23 3.54 -9.26 4.95
N ALA A 24 3.10 -8.06 4.57
CA ALA A 24 3.65 -7.36 3.42
C ALA A 24 4.94 -6.61 3.76
N PHE A 25 5.81 -6.47 2.78
CA PHE A 25 7.06 -5.72 2.91
C PHE A 25 7.48 -5.01 1.63
N ILE A 26 8.32 -3.99 1.80
CA ILE A 26 9.05 -3.32 0.71
C ILE A 26 10.54 -3.39 1.04
N ILE A 27 11.39 -3.67 0.07
CA ILE A 27 12.84 -3.62 0.22
C ILE A 27 13.43 -2.75 -0.87
N LYS A 28 14.45 -1.98 -0.50
CA LYS A 28 15.32 -1.27 -1.43
C LYS A 28 16.70 -1.91 -1.46
N TYR A 29 17.18 -2.18 -2.66
CA TYR A 29 18.57 -2.52 -2.96
C TYR A 29 19.22 -1.39 -3.77
N ASP A 30 20.53 -1.23 -3.63
CA ASP A 30 21.31 -0.41 -4.55
C ASP A 30 21.63 -1.16 -5.85
N LYS A 31 22.29 -0.46 -6.77
CA LYS A 31 22.67 -0.99 -8.10
C LYS A 31 23.58 -2.21 -8.03
N ASP A 32 24.27 -2.41 -6.90
CA ASP A 32 25.23 -3.48 -6.69
C ASP A 32 24.59 -4.65 -5.92
N GLY A 33 23.27 -4.58 -5.68
CA GLY A 33 22.51 -5.61 -4.98
C GLY A 33 22.60 -5.53 -3.45
N ASN A 34 23.19 -4.47 -2.88
CA ASN A 34 23.26 -4.33 -1.43
C ASN A 34 21.93 -3.78 -0.89
N LYS A 35 21.38 -4.45 0.12
CA LYS A 35 20.17 -3.99 0.81
C LYS A 35 20.44 -2.64 1.46
N LYS A 36 19.65 -1.62 1.12
CA LYS A 36 19.70 -0.30 1.76
C LYS A 36 18.75 -0.18 2.93
N TRP A 37 17.50 -0.59 2.75
CA TRP A 37 16.49 -0.58 3.79
C TRP A 37 15.34 -1.51 3.43
N TYR A 38 14.49 -1.80 4.41
CA TYR A 38 13.19 -2.45 4.19
C TYR A 38 12.10 -1.77 5.02
N LYS A 39 10.85 -2.03 4.67
CA LYS A 39 9.65 -1.64 5.40
C LYS A 39 8.77 -2.84 5.62
N TRP A 40 8.37 -3.02 6.87
CA TRP A 40 7.37 -3.99 7.28
C TRP A 40 6.02 -3.30 7.28
N LEU A 41 5.12 -3.72 6.40
CA LEU A 41 3.79 -3.16 6.22
C LEU A 41 2.77 -4.21 6.61
N SER A 42 2.72 -4.51 7.91
CA SER A 42 1.88 -5.59 8.40
C SER A 42 1.12 -5.27 9.68
N SER A 43 -0.07 -5.87 9.74
CA SER A 43 -1.06 -5.82 10.80
C SER A 43 -1.05 -7.13 11.58
N THR A 44 -2.08 -7.40 12.38
CA THR A 44 -2.24 -8.67 13.10
C THR A 44 -2.83 -9.79 12.25
N ASN A 45 -3.03 -9.59 10.94
CA ASN A 45 -3.60 -10.60 10.04
C ASN A 45 -2.99 -10.48 8.63
N HIS A 46 -3.72 -10.82 7.56
CA HIS A 46 -3.21 -10.78 6.20
C HIS A 46 -3.07 -9.35 5.68
N ASP A 47 -1.90 -9.09 5.12
CA ASP A 47 -1.50 -7.85 4.45
C ASP A 47 -0.80 -8.19 3.15
N ARG A 48 -1.04 -7.39 2.13
CA ARG A 48 -0.40 -7.54 0.82
C ARG A 48 -0.14 -6.19 0.18
N ILE A 49 0.87 -6.13 -0.68
CA ILE A 49 1.12 -4.99 -1.58
C ILE A 49 0.72 -5.43 -2.98
N SER A 50 -0.11 -4.64 -3.64
CA SER A 50 -0.57 -4.87 -5.01
C SER A 50 0.30 -4.13 -6.02
N SER A 51 0.77 -2.92 -5.69
CA SER A 51 1.60 -2.11 -6.60
C SER A 51 2.57 -1.16 -5.88
N LEU A 52 3.64 -0.82 -6.59
CA LEU A 52 4.65 0.16 -6.23
C LEU A 52 4.91 1.09 -7.41
N ASP A 53 5.02 2.39 -7.15
CA ASP A 53 5.56 3.35 -8.12
C ASP A 53 6.56 4.31 -7.47
N ILE A 54 7.47 4.86 -8.28
CA ILE A 54 8.55 5.74 -7.84
C ILE A 54 8.59 6.98 -8.71
N ASP A 55 8.45 8.15 -8.09
CA ASP A 55 8.52 9.43 -8.82
C ASP A 55 9.98 9.84 -9.15
N ASP A 56 10.13 10.87 -10.00
CA ASP A 56 11.44 11.39 -10.42
C ASP A 56 12.31 11.91 -9.25
N LYS A 57 11.71 12.20 -8.09
CA LYS A 57 12.42 12.62 -6.88
C LYS A 57 12.86 11.42 -6.02
N GLY A 58 12.48 10.21 -6.43
CA GLY A 58 12.75 8.96 -5.75
C GLY A 58 11.83 8.70 -4.56
N ASN A 59 10.68 9.39 -4.45
CA ASN A 59 9.66 9.02 -3.48
C ASN A 59 8.96 7.74 -3.95
N ILE A 60 8.64 6.87 -2.99
CA ILE A 60 8.03 5.58 -3.22
C ILE A 60 6.56 5.67 -2.81
N TYR A 61 5.68 5.21 -3.69
CA TYR A 61 4.25 5.09 -3.46
C TYR A 61 3.92 3.61 -3.47
N ALA A 62 3.33 3.12 -2.40
CA ALA A 62 2.95 1.72 -2.28
C ALA A 62 1.48 1.62 -1.93
N THR A 63 0.78 0.73 -2.61
CA THR A 63 -0.61 0.42 -2.30
C THR A 63 -0.80 -1.07 -2.09
N GLY A 64 -1.77 -1.39 -1.26
CA GLY A 64 -2.01 -2.73 -0.78
C GLY A 64 -3.26 -2.78 0.06
N ASP A 65 -3.54 -3.98 0.56
CA ASP A 65 -4.75 -4.26 1.33
C ASP A 65 -4.36 -4.94 2.64
N THR A 66 -5.14 -4.70 3.67
CA THR A 66 -4.97 -5.31 4.98
C THR A 66 -6.30 -5.74 5.58
N LYS A 67 -6.28 -6.85 6.32
CA LYS A 67 -7.45 -7.33 7.06
C LYS A 67 -7.62 -6.69 8.44
N ARG A 68 -6.67 -5.87 8.89
CA ARG A 68 -6.65 -5.29 10.25
C ARG A 68 -6.03 -3.90 10.24
N SER A 69 -6.03 -3.27 11.40
CA SER A 69 -5.49 -1.92 11.59
C SER A 69 -4.03 -1.81 11.19
N LEU A 70 -3.71 -0.75 10.46
CA LEU A 70 -2.37 -0.39 10.02
C LEU A 70 -2.27 1.13 9.96
N PHE A 71 -1.07 1.68 10.17
CA PHE A 71 -0.82 3.14 10.17
C PHE A 71 -1.72 3.95 11.13
N ASP A 72 -2.06 3.38 12.29
CA ASP A 72 -2.99 3.96 13.27
C ASP A 72 -4.43 4.15 12.77
N GLU A 73 -4.79 3.53 11.64
CA GLU A 73 -6.14 3.52 11.10
C GLU A 73 -6.90 2.28 11.57
N ALA A 74 -8.15 2.49 12.02
CA ALA A 74 -9.03 1.42 12.42
C ALA A 74 -9.52 0.65 11.18
N ASN A 75 -9.48 -0.68 11.24
CA ASN A 75 -10.08 -1.50 10.21
C ASN A 75 -11.60 -1.32 10.21
N LYS A 76 -12.19 -1.16 9.02
CA LYS A 76 -13.63 -0.91 8.85
C LYS A 76 -14.33 -2.10 8.16
N GLY A 77 -13.74 -2.64 7.11
CA GLY A 77 -14.24 -3.81 6.38
C GLY A 77 -13.42 -5.07 6.67
N GLU A 78 -13.67 -6.16 5.93
CA GLU A 78 -12.80 -7.34 6.02
C GLU A 78 -11.44 -7.10 5.37
N TRP A 79 -11.39 -6.29 4.32
CA TRP A 79 -10.17 -5.82 3.65
C TRP A 79 -10.28 -4.32 3.44
N ASP A 80 -9.29 -3.57 3.91
CA ASP A 80 -9.19 -2.13 3.65
C ASP A 80 -7.94 -1.85 2.81
N THR A 81 -8.05 -0.91 1.88
CA THR A 81 -6.94 -0.46 1.04
C THR A 81 -6.16 0.66 1.71
N PHE A 82 -4.84 0.59 1.64
CA PHE A 82 -3.94 1.70 1.99
C PHE A 82 -3.15 2.20 0.78
N LEU A 83 -2.75 3.47 0.84
CA LEU A 83 -1.71 4.06 0.00
C LEU A 83 -0.72 4.79 0.89
N VAL A 84 0.57 4.47 0.80
CA VAL A 84 1.62 5.10 1.61
C VAL A 84 2.70 5.72 0.72
N LYS A 85 3.17 6.90 1.12
CA LYS A 85 4.33 7.57 0.53
C LYS A 85 5.53 7.49 1.47
N TYR A 86 6.66 7.05 0.93
CA TYR A 86 7.98 7.15 1.54
C TYR A 86 8.87 8.09 0.72
N ASP A 87 9.83 8.77 1.36
CA ASP A 87 10.93 9.37 0.60
C ASP A 87 11.98 8.35 0.16
N LYS A 88 12.96 8.80 -0.62
CA LYS A 88 14.08 7.98 -1.12
C LYS A 88 14.89 7.26 -0.04
N ASN A 89 14.84 7.72 1.21
CA ASN A 89 15.53 7.14 2.35
C ASN A 89 14.62 6.19 3.15
N GLY A 90 13.36 6.04 2.73
CA GLY A 90 12.37 5.20 3.40
C GLY A 90 11.67 5.90 4.56
N TYR A 91 11.74 7.23 4.72
CA TYR A 91 10.95 7.88 5.77
C TYR A 91 9.52 8.08 5.29
N ALA A 92 8.54 7.65 6.09
CA ALA A 92 7.12 7.84 5.78
C ALA A 92 6.83 9.34 5.70
N LYS A 93 6.06 9.76 4.69
CA LYS A 93 5.61 11.15 4.52
C LYS A 93 4.15 11.30 4.82
N TRP A 94 3.33 10.40 4.30
CA TRP A 94 1.91 10.34 4.58
C TRP A 94 1.38 8.95 4.17
N HIS A 95 0.20 8.62 4.67
CA HIS A 95 -0.60 7.51 4.17
C HIS A 95 -2.05 8.00 3.89
N LYS A 96 -2.80 7.19 3.16
CA LYS A 96 -4.23 7.34 2.90
C LYS A 96 -4.90 5.99 3.16
N TRP A 97 -6.05 6.07 3.81
CA TRP A 97 -6.90 4.93 4.13
C TRP A 97 -8.16 4.98 3.26
N ILE A 98 -8.36 3.94 2.46
CA ILE A 98 -9.49 3.81 1.54
C ILE A 98 -10.28 2.61 2.05
N ALA A 99 -11.33 2.91 2.81
CA ALA A 99 -12.06 1.91 3.58
C ALA A 99 -13.54 2.29 3.73
N SER A 100 -14.41 1.29 3.67
CA SER A 100 -15.84 1.32 3.98
C SER A 100 -16.19 0.23 4.99
N GLU A 101 -17.48 0.02 5.29
CA GLU A 101 -17.91 -1.14 6.11
C GLU A 101 -17.83 -2.47 5.32
N ARG A 102 -17.44 -2.42 4.05
CA ARG A 102 -17.25 -3.58 3.16
C ARG A 102 -15.80 -3.58 2.66
N GLU A 103 -15.50 -4.44 1.69
CA GLU A 103 -14.11 -4.68 1.28
C GLU A 103 -13.63 -3.73 0.17
N GLU A 104 -12.38 -3.30 0.30
CA GLU A 104 -11.62 -2.53 -0.67
C GLU A 104 -10.34 -3.26 -1.08
N PHE A 105 -10.11 -3.29 -2.39
CA PHE A 105 -8.94 -3.91 -3.00
C PHE A 105 -8.26 -2.97 -3.98
N SER A 106 -7.05 -2.56 -3.64
CA SER A 106 -6.14 -1.84 -4.51
C SER A 106 -5.77 -2.69 -5.73
N LEU A 107 -5.64 -2.02 -6.88
CA LEU A 107 -5.20 -2.64 -8.13
C LEU A 107 -3.82 -2.10 -8.52
N ASP A 108 -3.72 -0.79 -8.67
CA ASP A 108 -2.49 -0.14 -9.13
C ASP A 108 -2.35 1.28 -8.59
N VAL A 109 -1.11 1.72 -8.45
CA VAL A 109 -0.73 3.10 -8.15
C VAL A 109 0.27 3.59 -9.18
N VAL A 110 0.02 4.77 -9.75
CA VAL A 110 0.96 5.42 -10.68
C VAL A 110 1.09 6.91 -10.35
N THR A 111 2.25 7.47 -10.64
CA THR A 111 2.57 8.87 -10.49
C THR A 111 2.92 9.50 -11.83
N ASN A 112 2.71 10.81 -11.94
CA ASN A 112 3.13 11.59 -13.11
C ASN A 112 4.32 12.49 -12.76
N ASN A 113 4.88 13.15 -13.78
CA ASN A 113 6.04 14.03 -13.62
C ASN A 113 5.75 15.31 -12.80
N THR A 114 4.48 15.61 -12.50
CA THR A 114 4.11 16.70 -11.58
C THR A 114 4.01 16.23 -10.12
N GLY A 115 4.10 14.92 -9.88
CA GLY A 115 3.99 14.28 -8.57
C GLY A 115 2.57 13.87 -8.20
N ASP A 116 1.57 14.12 -9.04
CA ASP A 116 0.21 13.65 -8.78
C ASP A 116 0.19 12.11 -8.72
N VAL A 117 -0.60 11.57 -7.80
CA VAL A 117 -0.75 10.12 -7.58
C VAL A 117 -2.13 9.69 -8.02
N TYR A 118 -2.20 8.62 -8.78
CA TYR A 118 -3.44 7.99 -9.24
C TYR A 118 -3.49 6.57 -8.67
N LEU A 119 -4.54 6.28 -7.92
CA LEU A 119 -4.80 4.99 -7.30
C LEU A 119 -6.09 4.40 -7.87
N SER A 120 -6.06 3.15 -8.31
CA SER A 120 -7.26 2.41 -8.68
C SER A 120 -7.63 1.39 -7.60
N VAL A 121 -8.91 1.35 -7.24
CA VAL A 121 -9.44 0.51 -6.15
C VAL A 121 -10.77 -0.10 -6.60
N ASN A 122 -10.94 -1.40 -6.35
CA ASN A 122 -12.24 -2.06 -6.36
C ASN A 122 -12.85 -1.98 -4.97
N THR A 123 -14.11 -1.58 -4.88
CA THR A 123 -14.87 -1.53 -3.61
C THR A 123 -16.16 -2.32 -3.73
N LEU A 124 -16.54 -2.99 -2.64
CA LEU A 124 -17.85 -3.59 -2.42
C LEU A 124 -18.82 -2.66 -1.66
N GLY A 125 -18.32 -1.55 -1.10
CA GLY A 125 -19.08 -0.62 -0.28
C GLY A 125 -19.13 0.79 -0.85
N ASP A 126 -19.69 1.69 -0.05
CA ASP A 126 -19.87 3.08 -0.41
C ASP A 126 -18.58 3.87 -0.12
N LEU A 127 -18.01 4.48 -1.16
CA LEU A 127 -16.80 5.29 -1.05
C LEU A 127 -17.03 6.69 -1.63
N PHE A 128 -16.51 7.72 -0.94
CA PHE A 128 -16.51 9.11 -1.42
C PHE A 128 -17.89 9.62 -1.86
N ASN A 129 -18.95 9.28 -1.11
CA ASN A 129 -20.35 9.60 -1.41
C ASN A 129 -20.90 8.96 -2.69
N HIS A 130 -20.29 7.87 -3.15
CA HIS A 130 -20.83 7.04 -4.22
C HIS A 130 -21.35 5.73 -3.65
N THR A 131 -22.65 5.51 -3.80
CA THR A 131 -23.28 4.26 -3.39
C THR A 131 -22.94 3.13 -4.33
N ASN A 132 -22.55 1.98 -3.79
CA ASN A 132 -22.34 0.77 -4.56
C ASN A 132 -23.68 0.14 -4.94
N THR A 133 -23.87 -0.10 -6.23
CA THR A 133 -25.11 -0.64 -6.79
C THR A 133 -24.96 -2.08 -7.30
N GLY A 134 -23.81 -2.72 -7.05
CA GLY A 134 -23.48 -4.07 -7.55
C GLY A 134 -22.47 -4.82 -6.67
N PHE A 135 -21.71 -5.74 -7.28
CA PHE A 135 -20.67 -6.50 -6.57
C PHE A 135 -19.42 -5.64 -6.36
N TYR A 136 -18.73 -5.29 -7.45
CA TYR A 136 -17.54 -4.44 -7.41
C TYR A 136 -17.78 -3.17 -8.23
N ASN A 137 -17.47 -2.02 -7.63
CA ASN A 137 -17.25 -0.77 -8.34
C ASN A 137 -15.75 -0.48 -8.39
N THR A 138 -15.25 -0.02 -9.53
CA THR A 138 -13.88 0.48 -9.63
C THR A 138 -13.88 2.00 -9.53
N VAL A 139 -13.07 2.53 -8.64
CA VAL A 139 -12.81 3.98 -8.50
C VAL A 139 -11.36 4.30 -8.83
N VAL A 140 -11.14 5.47 -9.44
CA VAL A 140 -9.81 6.05 -9.62
C VAL A 140 -9.72 7.31 -8.78
N ILE A 141 -8.77 7.34 -7.85
CA ILE A 141 -8.58 8.42 -6.89
C ILE A 141 -7.31 9.17 -7.28
N LYS A 142 -7.43 10.50 -7.42
CA LYS A 142 -6.30 11.38 -7.70
C LYS A 142 -5.91 12.15 -6.43
N TYR A 143 -4.65 12.07 -6.02
CA TYR A 143 -4.06 12.91 -4.99
C TYR A 143 -3.10 13.90 -5.63
N LYS A 144 -3.37 15.20 -5.48
CA LYS A 144 -2.44 16.27 -5.88
C LYS A 144 -1.37 16.45 -4.81
N GLN A 145 -0.11 16.62 -5.22
CA GLN A 145 0.99 17.01 -4.32
C GLN A 145 1.16 18.53 -4.27
#